data_AF-A0A3A3GG82-F1
#
_entry.id   AF-A0A3A3GG82-F1
#
_cell.length_a   1.000
_cell.length_b   1.000
_cell.length_c   1.000
_cell.angle_alpha   90.00
_cell.angle_beta   90.00
_cell.angle_gamma   90.00
#
_symmetry.space_group_name_H-M   'P 1'
#
loop_
_entity.id
_entity.type
_entity.pdbx_description
1 polymer ?
#
loop_
_entity_poly.entity_id
_entity_poly.type
_entity_poly.pdbx_seq_one_letter_code
_entity_poly.pdbx_strand_id
1 'polypeptide(L)' 'MDIISFFGFIPLLIYTIVFVLGVYICILVIRALHRTIRWLDLSIHEKESRIGQHSVYPPEC' A
#
# COMPACT_ATOMS: atom_id res chain seq x y z
N MET A 1 -42.59 -19.93 -4.05
CA MET A 1 -41.33 -20.19 -3.33
C MET A 1 -40.29 -19.10 -3.60
N ASP A 2 -40.71 -17.98 -4.20
CA ASP A 2 -39.84 -17.04 -4.90
C ASP A 2 -39.45 -15.84 -4.02
N ILE A 3 -40.35 -15.41 -3.14
CA ILE A 3 -40.15 -14.26 -2.25
C ILE A 3 -39.05 -14.53 -1.21
N ILE A 4 -39.01 -15.76 -0.67
CA ILE A 4 -38.01 -16.18 0.34
C ILE A 4 -36.61 -16.27 -0.29
N SER A 5 -36.51 -16.77 -1.52
CA SER A 5 -35.25 -16.86 -2.26
C SER A 5 -34.72 -15.47 -2.63
N PHE A 6 -35.60 -14.55 -3.03
CA PHE A 6 -35.24 -13.17 -3.39
C PHE A 6 -34.72 -12.38 -2.18
N PHE A 7 -35.35 -12.54 -1.02
CA PHE A 7 -34.94 -11.87 0.23
C PHE A 7 -33.59 -12.34 0.75
N GLY A 8 -33.16 -13.57 0.45
CA GLY A 8 -31.83 -14.07 0.78
C GLY A 8 -30.76 -13.70 -0.25
N PHE A 9 -31.14 -13.59 -1.52
CA PHE A 9 -30.22 -13.28 -2.62
C PHE A 9 -29.72 -11.83 -2.58
N ILE A 10 -30.60 -10.87 -2.32
CA ILE A 10 -30.24 -9.45 -2.25
C ILE A 10 -29.16 -9.16 -1.20
N PRO A 11 -29.30 -9.53 0.09
CA PRO A 11 -28.27 -9.26 1.08
C PRO A 11 -26.97 -10.01 0.78
N LEU A 12 -27.04 -11.20 0.18
CA LEU A 12 -25.85 -11.94 -0.24
C LEU A 12 -25.11 -11.25 -1.40
N LEU A 13 -25.86 -10.68 -2.34
CA LEU A 13 -25.31 -9.89 -3.45
C LEU A 13 -24.67 -8.58 -2.94
N ILE A 14 -25.30 -7.90 -1.99
CA ILE A 14 -24.72 -6.71 -1.35
C ILE A 14 -23.44 -7.10 -0.59
N TYR A 15 -23.48 -8.18 0.19
CA TYR A 15 -22.32 -8.66 0.95
C TYR A 15 -21.13 -8.99 0.04
N THR A 16 -21.38 -9.69 -1.07
CA THR A 16 -20.33 -10.02 -2.04
C THR A 16 -19.76 -8.79 -2.71
N ILE A 17 -20.57 -7.81 -3.09
CA ILE A 17 -20.08 -6.53 -3.64
C ILE A 17 -19.21 -5.78 -2.63
N VAL A 18 -19.67 -5.65 -1.39
CA VAL A 18 -18.90 -4.97 -0.32
C VAL A 18 -17.61 -5.72 -0.03
N PHE A 19 -17.63 -7.05 -0.01
CA PHE A 19 -16.45 -7.87 0.19
C PHE A 19 -15.43 -7.68 -0.93
N VAL A 20 -15.86 -7.73 -2.20
CA VAL A 20 -14.98 -7.50 -3.35
C VAL A 20 -14.41 -6.09 -3.33
N LEU A 21 -15.23 -5.09 -3.01
CA LEU A 21 -14.78 -3.69 -2.91
C LEU A 21 -13.75 -3.52 -1.78
N GLY A 22 -13.99 -4.14 -0.63
CA GLY A 22 -13.06 -4.13 0.50
C GLY A 22 -11.72 -4.78 0.15
N VAL A 23 -11.74 -5.97 -0.48
CA VAL A 23 -10.53 -6.65 -0.96
C VAL A 23 -9.79 -5.80 -1.98
N TYR A 24 -10.51 -5.18 -2.91
CA TYR A 24 -9.91 -4.30 -3.92
C TYR A 24 -9.19 -3.10 -3.30
N ILE A 25 -9.82 -2.43 -2.34
CA ILE A 25 -9.21 -1.31 -1.61
C ILE A 25 -7.98 -1.79 -0.83
N CYS A 26 -8.05 -2.94 -0.15
CA CYS A 26 -6.90 -3.52 0.54
C CYS A 26 -5.71 -3.74 -0.40
N ILE A 27 -5.94 -4.30 -1.59
CA ILE A 27 -4.89 -4.51 -2.60
C ILE A 27 -4.31 -3.17 -3.07
N LEU A 28 -5.15 -2.15 -3.29
CA LEU A 28 -4.69 -0.81 -3.66
C LEU A 28 -3.81 -0.19 -2.58
N VAL A 29 -4.20 -0.31 -1.30
CA VAL A 29 -3.41 0.19 -0.17
C VAL A 29 -2.08 -0.53 -0.09
N ILE A 30 -2.04 -1.86 -0.25
CA ILE A 30 -0.77 -2.61 -0.26
C ILE A 30 0.12 -2.16 -1.42
N ARG A 31 -0.44 -1.97 -2.62
CA ARG A 31 0.32 -1.44 -3.77
C ARG A 31 0.85 -0.04 -3.53
N ALA A 32 0.04 0.83 -2.95
CA ALA A 32 0.45 2.19 -2.59
C ALA A 32 1.56 2.15 -1.54
N LEU A 33 1.40 1.34 -0.50
CA LEU A 33 2.36 1.17 0.58
C LEU A 33 3.69 0.62 0.04
N HIS A 34 3.67 -0.37 -0.85
CA HIS A 34 4.88 -0.90 -1.48
C HIS A 34 5.61 0.17 -2.30
N ARG A 35 4.87 1.04 -3.01
CA ARG A 35 5.48 2.19 -3.70
C ARG A 35 6.10 3.13 -2.67
N THR A 36 5.36 3.53 -1.65
CA THR A 36 5.86 4.45 -0.61
C THR A 36 7.09 3.91 0.12
N ILE A 37 7.12 2.62 0.47
CA ILE A 37 8.28 1.96 1.07
C ILE A 37 9.50 2.07 0.14
N ARG A 38 9.32 1.81 -1.16
CA ARG A 38 10.42 1.95 -2.14
C ARG A 38 10.93 3.40 -2.25
N TRP A 39 10.04 4.38 -2.15
CA TRP A 39 10.44 5.79 -2.11
C TRP A 39 11.12 6.16 -0.79
N LEU A 40 10.65 5.61 0.32
CA LEU A 40 11.23 5.83 1.65
C LEU A 40 12.64 5.25 1.74
N ASP A 41 12.85 4.04 1.23
CA ASP A 41 14.14 3.35 1.19
C ASP A 41 15.20 4.15 0.41
N LEU A 42 14.82 4.68 -0.76
CA LEU A 42 15.67 5.60 -1.54
C LEU A 42 15.99 6.89 -0.76
N SER A 43 15.00 7.47 -0.07
CA SER A 43 15.20 8.69 0.71
C SER A 43 16.11 8.49 1.93
N ILE A 44 16.07 7.30 2.54
CA ILE A 44 16.93 6.92 3.65
C ILE A 44 18.34 6.70 3.14
N HIS A 45 18.51 5.97 2.04
CA HIS A 45 19.82 5.74 1.43
C HIS A 45 20.51 7.07 1.01
N GLU A 46 19.76 8.02 0.47
CA GLU A 46 20.30 9.35 0.13
C GLU A 46 20.66 10.18 1.37
N LYS A 47 19.93 10.03 2.48
CA LYS A 47 20.28 10.65 3.77
C LYS A 47 21.50 9.99 4.40
N GLU A 48 21.60 8.67 4.34
CA GLU A 48 22.75 7.90 4.84
C GLU A 48 24.02 8.22 4.04
N SER A 49 23.92 8.35 2.72
CA SER A 49 25.02 8.84 1.86
C SER A 49 25.51 10.23 2.27
N ARG A 50 24.60 11.18 2.57
CA ARG A 50 24.99 12.52 3.04
C ARG A 50 25.58 12.54 4.45
N ILE A 51 25.15 11.64 5.33
CA ILE A 51 25.69 11.51 6.70
C ILE A 51 27.07 10.84 6.67
N GLY A 52 27.27 9.84 5.82
CA GLY A 52 28.59 9.23 5.56
C GLY A 52 29.59 10.16 4.87
N GLN A 53 29.11 11.10 4.04
CA GLN A 53 29.98 12.08 3.36
C GLN A 53 30.39 13.29 4.21
N HIS A 54 29.87 13.47 5.43
CA HIS A 54 30.31 14.59 6.28
C HIS A 54 31.68 14.37 6.93
N SER A 55 32.38 13.26 6.65
CA SER A 55 33.67 12.92 7.28
C SER A 55 34.86 12.77 6.32
N VAL A 56 34.74 13.05 5.03
CA VAL A 56 35.90 12.92 4.11
C VAL A 56 35.97 14.11 3.16
N TYR A 57 36.36 15.26 3.70
CA TYR A 57 37.19 16.17 2.91
C TYR A 57 38.54 15.47 2.71
N PRO A 58 39.00 15.20 1.48
CA PRO A 58 40.37 14.77 1.29
C PRO A 58 41.30 15.87 1.84
N PRO A 59 42.37 15.53 2.58
CA PRO A 59 43.36 16.53 2.96
C PRO A 59 43.97 17.07 1.67
N GLU A 60 43.71 18.33 1.37
CA GLU A 60 44.38 19.02 0.29
C GLU A 60 45.85 19.23 0.71
N CYS A 61 46.74 18.47 0.06
CA CYS A 61 48.20 18.58 0.17
C CYS A 61 48.71 19.86 -0.50
#